data_AF-A0A379LN15-F1
#
_entry.id   AF-A0A379LN15-F1
#
_cell.length_a   1.000
_cell.length_b   1.000
_cell.length_c   1.000
_cell.angle_alpha   90.00
_cell.angle_beta   90.00
_cell.angle_gamma   90.00
#
_symmetry.space_group_name_H-M   'P 1'
#
loop_
_entity.id
_entity.type
_entity.pdbx_description
1 polymer ?
#
loop_
_entity_poly.entity_id
_entity_poly.type
_entity_poly.pdbx_seq_one_letter_code
_entity_poly.pdbx_strand_id
1 'polypeptide(L)'
;MPATILYSTQSDINILTEWINDQPNLMWIVCTDISKDSIKFKFEDRVSSISQGTHSIWIKGQPLTVIVRIEDNQSVEKQVTENDHWEVNGLDLSQIYEFQIRPWTDVTCTEVITLDFYDLGCEKEGSLARSCLSWLGNHYKSIGYPASDEANRTWGRLKRFIKKNTVMEKWSGPINCFYFPDAFLQKESGRPIDKNSFNLSISPNHDIDQYSNWFQKYSD
;
A
#
# COMPACT_ATOMS: atom_id res chain seq x y z
N MET A 1 -4.05 -8.06 11.22
CA MET A 1 -2.99 -7.04 11.16
C MET A 1 -3.57 -5.70 11.60
N PRO A 2 -2.96 -4.96 12.54
CA PRO A 2 -3.44 -3.63 12.89
C PRO A 2 -3.25 -2.67 11.71
N ALA A 3 -4.33 -2.01 11.29
CA ALA A 3 -4.32 -0.99 10.25
C ALA A 3 -4.61 0.38 10.85
N THR A 4 -3.91 1.40 10.37
CA THR A 4 -4.16 2.82 10.65
C THR A 4 -5.02 3.36 9.52
N ILE A 5 -6.23 3.81 9.84
CA ILE A 5 -7.17 4.33 8.84
C ILE A 5 -6.85 5.78 8.55
N LEU A 6 -6.69 6.10 7.27
CA LEU A 6 -6.30 7.41 6.79
C LEU A 6 -7.34 7.95 5.81
N TYR A 7 -7.49 9.27 5.80
CA TYR A 7 -8.13 10.01 4.73
C TYR A 7 -7.13 11.05 4.24
N SER A 8 -6.85 11.02 2.94
CA SER A 8 -5.84 11.84 2.29
C SER A 8 -6.25 12.09 0.84
N THR A 9 -6.02 13.31 0.36
CA THR A 9 -6.12 13.62 -1.07
C THR A 9 -4.80 13.34 -1.79
N GLN A 10 -4.77 13.51 -3.10
CA GLN A 10 -3.52 13.47 -3.87
C GLN A 10 -2.49 14.53 -3.44
N SER A 11 -2.93 15.66 -2.86
CA SER A 11 -2.00 16.65 -2.31
C SER A 11 -1.42 16.17 -0.98
N ASP A 12 -2.27 15.63 -0.11
CA ASP A 12 -1.88 15.14 1.21
C ASP A 12 -0.88 13.98 1.14
N ILE A 13 -1.05 13.08 0.17
CA ILE A 13 -0.20 11.90 0.07
C ILE A 13 1.26 12.26 -0.16
N ASN A 14 1.54 13.41 -0.78
CA ASN A 14 2.90 13.92 -0.96
C ASN A 14 3.61 14.17 0.39
N ILE A 15 2.87 14.60 1.42
CA ILE A 15 3.43 14.79 2.78
C ILE A 15 3.94 13.45 3.34
N LEU A 16 3.18 12.38 3.15
CA LEU A 16 3.58 11.04 3.59
C LEU A 16 4.73 10.50 2.73
N THR A 17 4.66 10.67 1.41
CA THR A 17 5.69 10.24 0.47
C THR A 17 7.03 10.91 0.74
N GLU A 18 7.04 12.24 0.96
CA GLU A 18 8.24 12.99 1.33
C GLU A 18 8.84 12.47 2.64
N TRP A 19 8.01 12.24 3.66
CA TRP A 19 8.49 11.69 4.92
C TRP A 19 9.15 10.31 4.75
N ILE A 20 8.53 9.43 3.95
CA ILE A 20 9.08 8.09 3.63
C ILE A 20 10.41 8.23 2.88
N ASN A 21 10.46 9.07 1.84
CA ASN A 21 11.65 9.35 1.03
C ASN A 21 12.83 9.91 1.84
N ASP A 22 12.55 10.56 2.97
CA ASP A 22 13.55 11.11 3.87
C ASP A 22 13.98 10.14 4.98
N GLN A 23 13.37 8.94 5.06
CA GLN A 23 13.84 7.90 5.97
C GLN A 23 14.95 7.08 5.30
N PRO A 24 16.20 7.12 5.79
CA PRO A 24 17.31 6.42 5.13
C PRO A 24 17.18 4.89 5.16
N ASN A 25 16.34 4.37 6.06
CA ASN A 25 16.10 2.95 6.26
C ASN A 25 14.79 2.46 5.62
N LEU A 26 14.13 3.27 4.79
CA LEU A 26 12.97 2.85 4.01
C LEU A 26 13.30 2.80 2.51
N MET A 27 12.64 1.91 1.79
CA MET A 27 12.61 1.85 0.32
C MET A 27 11.21 1.54 -0.16
N TRP A 28 10.86 2.10 -1.31
CA TRP A 28 9.69 1.71 -2.07
C TRP A 28 9.96 0.41 -2.83
N ILE A 29 8.97 -0.47 -2.91
CA ILE A 29 8.96 -1.60 -3.84
C ILE A 29 8.03 -1.22 -4.99
N VAL A 30 8.61 -0.91 -6.14
CA VAL A 30 7.90 -0.37 -7.29
C VAL A 30 7.81 -1.44 -8.38
N CYS A 31 6.59 -1.73 -8.85
CA CYS A 31 6.39 -2.50 -10.07
C CYS A 31 6.71 -1.59 -11.26
N THR A 32 7.76 -1.92 -12.01
CA THR A 32 8.26 -1.06 -13.11
C THR A 32 7.78 -1.50 -14.48
N ASP A 33 7.40 -2.77 -14.63
CA ASP A 33 7.01 -3.36 -15.90
C ASP A 33 6.14 -4.58 -15.64
N ILE A 34 5.04 -4.69 -16.38
CA ILE A 34 4.17 -5.86 -16.41
C ILE A 34 4.01 -6.22 -17.89
N SER A 35 4.53 -7.38 -18.26
CA SER A 35 4.41 -7.92 -19.61
C SER A 35 3.40 -9.08 -19.61
N LYS A 36 3.30 -9.83 -20.71
CA LYS A 36 2.41 -11.01 -20.77
C LYS A 36 2.93 -12.15 -19.90
N ASP A 37 4.24 -12.25 -19.72
CA ASP A 37 4.91 -13.37 -19.09
C ASP A 37 5.90 -13.00 -17.98
N SER A 38 6.04 -11.70 -17.69
CA SER A 38 6.93 -11.22 -16.65
C SER A 38 6.42 -10.01 -15.87
N ILE A 39 6.84 -9.92 -14.61
CA ILE A 39 6.68 -8.72 -13.78
C ILE A 39 8.06 -8.31 -13.28
N LYS A 40 8.38 -7.01 -13.39
CA LYS A 40 9.63 -6.45 -12.87
C LYS A 40 9.36 -5.52 -11.69
N PHE A 41 10.15 -5.72 -10.65
CA PHE A 41 10.19 -4.87 -9.47
C PHE A 41 11.55 -4.19 -9.34
N LYS A 42 11.51 -2.97 -8.82
CA LYS A 42 12.68 -2.20 -8.43
C LYS A 42 12.50 -1.68 -7.02
N PHE A 43 13.59 -1.68 -6.25
CA PHE A 43 13.65 -1.02 -4.94
C PHE A 43 14.17 0.40 -5.14
N GLU A 44 13.40 1.39 -4.69
CA GLU A 44 13.75 2.81 -4.85
C GLU A 44 13.77 3.51 -3.50
N ASP A 45 14.85 4.24 -3.20
CA ASP A 45 14.91 5.08 -1.99
C ASP A 45 13.88 6.22 -2.03
N ARG A 46 13.54 6.69 -3.24
CA ARG A 46 12.68 7.85 -3.43
C ARG A 46 11.78 7.66 -4.65
N VAL A 47 10.50 8.00 -4.50
CA VAL A 47 9.55 8.15 -5.61
C VAL A 47 9.07 9.59 -5.68
N SER A 48 8.85 10.13 -6.89
CA SER A 48 8.38 11.52 -7.07
C SER A 48 6.91 11.71 -6.70
N SER A 49 6.11 10.68 -6.90
CA SER A 49 4.67 10.66 -6.66
C SER A 49 4.21 9.20 -6.54
N ILE A 50 3.05 8.99 -5.92
CA ILE A 50 2.37 7.70 -5.92
C ILE A 50 0.95 7.88 -6.44
N SER A 51 0.49 6.91 -7.24
CA SER A 51 -0.87 6.83 -7.76
C SER A 51 -1.80 6.16 -6.75
N GLN A 52 -3.11 6.20 -7.00
CA GLN A 52 -4.06 5.41 -6.23
C GLN A 52 -3.77 3.91 -6.40
N GLY A 53 -3.85 3.15 -5.32
CA GLY A 53 -3.55 1.73 -5.27
C GLY A 53 -2.84 1.30 -4.00
N THR A 54 -2.34 0.07 -4.02
CA THR A 54 -1.56 -0.52 -2.93
C THR A 54 -0.07 -0.38 -3.21
N HIS A 55 0.65 0.18 -2.25
CA HIS A 55 2.09 0.39 -2.29
C HIS A 55 2.77 -0.40 -1.18
N SER A 56 3.97 -0.90 -1.46
CA SER A 56 4.78 -1.63 -0.49
C SER A 56 6.04 -0.84 -0.16
N ILE A 57 6.31 -0.69 1.14
CA ILE A 57 7.45 0.06 1.67
C ILE A 57 8.26 -0.92 2.52
N TRP A 58 9.50 -1.18 2.11
CA TRP A 58 10.41 -2.06 2.80
C TRP A 58 11.27 -1.29 3.80
N ILE A 59 11.44 -1.86 4.99
CA ILE A 59 12.34 -1.41 6.04
C ILE A 59 13.68 -2.15 5.84
N LYS A 60 14.73 -1.41 5.46
CA LYS A 60 16.06 -1.96 5.19
C LYS A 60 16.61 -2.67 6.44
N GLY A 61 17.30 -3.78 6.24
CA GLY A 61 18.13 -4.40 7.27
C GLY A 61 18.23 -5.92 7.22
N GLN A 62 17.25 -6.61 6.64
CA GLN A 62 17.28 -8.06 6.42
C GLN A 62 16.85 -8.35 4.99
N PRO A 63 17.41 -9.39 4.33
CA PRO A 63 16.92 -9.83 3.03
C PRO A 63 15.41 -9.97 3.04
N LEU A 64 14.77 -9.41 2.03
CA LEU A 64 13.33 -9.49 1.88
C LEU A 64 13.02 -10.76 1.07
N THR A 65 12.15 -11.62 1.59
CA THR A 65 11.54 -12.65 0.74
C THR A 65 10.37 -12.00 0.02
N VAL A 66 10.46 -11.84 -1.29
CA VAL A 66 9.32 -11.40 -2.09
C VAL A 66 8.62 -12.60 -2.70
N ILE A 67 7.31 -12.62 -2.56
CA ILE A 67 6.46 -13.68 -3.05
C ILE A 67 5.49 -13.07 -4.07
N VAL A 68 5.45 -13.57 -5.30
CA VAL A 68 4.40 -13.23 -6.26
C VAL A 68 3.47 -14.42 -6.37
N ARG A 69 2.19 -14.23 -6.01
CA ARG A 69 1.15 -15.24 -6.16
C ARG A 69 0.49 -15.10 -7.52
N ILE A 70 0.25 -16.24 -8.17
CA ILE A 70 -0.28 -16.33 -9.53
C ILE A 70 -1.72 -16.87 -9.46
N GLU A 71 -1.90 -17.98 -8.75
CA GLU A 71 -3.18 -18.66 -8.51
C GLU A 71 -3.17 -19.28 -7.11
N ASP A 72 -4.30 -19.87 -6.67
CA ASP A 72 -4.53 -20.41 -5.32
C ASP A 72 -3.44 -21.37 -4.78
N ASN A 73 -2.53 -21.88 -5.63
CA ASN A 73 -1.39 -22.71 -5.21
C ASN A 73 -0.05 -22.43 -5.93
N GLN A 74 0.06 -21.38 -6.74
CA GLN A 74 1.31 -21.06 -7.43
C GLN A 74 1.89 -19.74 -6.94
N SER A 75 3.13 -19.80 -6.48
CA SER A 75 3.90 -18.62 -6.10
C SER A 75 5.34 -18.73 -6.54
N VAL A 76 5.91 -17.60 -6.95
CA VAL A 76 7.35 -17.45 -7.13
C VAL A 76 7.89 -16.69 -5.94
N GLU A 77 8.83 -17.30 -5.23
CA GLU A 77 9.52 -16.71 -4.09
C GLU A 77 10.97 -16.42 -4.45
N LYS A 78 11.46 -15.25 -4.06
CA LYS A 78 12.87 -14.91 -4.19
C LYS A 78 13.31 -14.07 -3.00
N GLN A 79 14.48 -14.41 -2.45
CA GLN A 79 15.16 -13.49 -1.55
C GLN A 79 15.86 -12.40 -2.34
N VAL A 80 15.60 -11.16 -1.94
CA VAL A 80 16.14 -9.96 -2.57
C VAL A 80 16.80 -9.07 -1.50
N THR A 81 17.74 -8.28 -1.98
CA THR A 81 18.51 -7.27 -1.24
C THR A 81 18.27 -5.89 -1.85
N GLU A 82 18.75 -4.84 -1.18
CA GLU A 82 18.54 -3.44 -1.58
C GLU A 82 19.09 -3.08 -2.96
N ASN A 83 20.04 -3.85 -3.47
CA ASN A 83 20.67 -3.62 -4.78
C ASN A 83 20.09 -4.50 -5.90
N ASP A 84 19.12 -5.35 -5.59
CA ASP A 84 18.58 -6.28 -6.57
C ASP A 84 17.55 -5.60 -7.49
N HIS A 85 17.69 -5.88 -8.78
CA HIS A 85 16.58 -5.76 -9.72
C HIS A 85 15.94 -7.13 -9.84
N TRP A 86 14.63 -7.23 -9.63
CA TRP A 86 13.95 -8.52 -9.65
C TRP A 86 12.94 -8.60 -10.78
N GLU A 87 13.15 -9.58 -11.64
CA GLU A 87 12.19 -9.99 -12.65
C GLU A 87 11.65 -11.38 -12.29
N VAL A 88 10.33 -11.51 -12.35
CA VAL A 88 9.62 -12.78 -12.28
C VAL A 88 9.20 -13.16 -13.69
N ASN A 89 9.67 -14.29 -14.19
CA ASN A 89 9.40 -14.79 -15.54
C ASN A 89 8.54 -16.05 -15.51
N GLY A 90 7.92 -16.37 -16.64
CA GLY A 90 7.16 -17.61 -16.83
C GLY A 90 5.80 -17.59 -16.13
N LEU A 91 5.26 -16.39 -15.91
CA LEU A 91 3.94 -16.19 -15.33
C LEU A 91 2.90 -16.20 -16.46
N ASP A 92 1.77 -16.89 -16.30
CA ASP A 92 0.62 -16.62 -17.16
C ASP A 92 -0.16 -15.44 -16.59
N LEU A 93 0.23 -14.22 -16.97
CA LEU A 93 -0.40 -13.00 -16.47
C LEU A 93 -1.78 -12.76 -17.09
N SER A 94 -2.24 -13.61 -18.02
CA SER A 94 -3.59 -13.49 -18.58
C SER A 94 -4.71 -13.69 -17.55
N GLN A 95 -4.39 -14.29 -16.40
CA GLN A 95 -5.31 -14.54 -15.29
C GLN A 95 -4.99 -13.73 -14.03
N ILE A 96 -3.87 -13.01 -14.01
CA ILE A 96 -3.48 -12.20 -12.86
C ILE A 96 -4.21 -10.88 -12.95
N TYR A 97 -5.06 -10.61 -11.97
CA TYR A 97 -5.63 -9.28 -11.84
C TYR A 97 -4.54 -8.31 -11.37
N GLU A 98 -4.50 -7.10 -11.92
CA GLU A 98 -3.47 -6.09 -11.63
C GLU A 98 -3.31 -5.80 -10.12
N PHE A 99 -4.40 -5.88 -9.35
CA PHE A 99 -4.38 -5.73 -7.89
C PHE A 99 -3.79 -6.92 -7.10
N GLN A 100 -3.47 -8.03 -7.77
CA GLN A 100 -2.78 -9.19 -7.21
C GLN A 100 -1.25 -9.12 -7.45
N ILE A 101 -0.79 -8.21 -8.30
CA ILE A 101 0.63 -7.96 -8.55
C ILE A 101 1.19 -7.13 -7.41
N ARG A 102 1.51 -7.80 -6.32
CA ARG A 102 2.21 -7.21 -5.19
C ARG A 102 3.32 -8.13 -4.72
N PRO A 103 4.40 -7.58 -4.17
CA PRO A 103 5.25 -8.28 -3.22
C PRO A 103 4.33 -8.82 -2.12
N TRP A 104 3.90 -10.07 -2.22
CA TRP A 104 3.11 -10.70 -1.19
C TRP A 104 4.02 -10.90 0.02
N THR A 105 3.57 -10.34 1.12
CA THR A 105 4.27 -10.40 2.39
C THR A 105 3.59 -11.49 3.22
N ASP A 106 4.21 -12.66 3.29
CA ASP A 106 3.71 -13.74 4.13
C ASP A 106 4.10 -13.51 5.60
N VAL A 107 3.97 -14.55 6.43
CA VAL A 107 4.28 -14.48 7.86
C VAL A 107 5.73 -14.08 8.17
N THR A 108 6.63 -14.17 7.19
CA THR A 108 8.05 -13.84 7.32
C THR A 108 8.36 -12.38 7.01
N CYS A 109 7.44 -11.67 6.37
CA CYS A 109 7.65 -10.33 5.83
C CYS A 109 7.34 -9.22 6.83
N THR A 110 7.91 -9.32 8.02
CA THR A 110 7.73 -8.36 9.11
C THR A 110 8.44 -7.02 8.87
N GLU A 111 9.18 -6.90 7.77
CA GLU A 111 9.92 -5.69 7.37
C GLU A 111 9.19 -4.89 6.28
N VAL A 112 7.95 -5.22 5.91
CA VAL A 112 7.20 -4.50 4.87
C VAL A 112 5.94 -3.85 5.43
N ILE A 113 5.82 -2.54 5.20
CA ILE A 113 4.64 -1.74 5.46
C ILE A 113 3.83 -1.65 4.16
N THR A 114 2.52 -1.81 4.26
CA THR A 114 1.59 -1.65 3.13
C THR A 114 0.83 -0.34 3.27
N LEU A 115 0.81 0.45 2.20
CA LEU A 115 0.03 1.68 2.06
C LEU A 115 -1.02 1.49 0.98
N ASP A 116 -2.28 1.42 1.37
CA ASP A 116 -3.41 1.51 0.44
C ASP A 116 -3.83 2.97 0.34
N PHE A 117 -3.62 3.59 -0.81
CA PHE A 117 -3.95 4.99 -1.06
C PHE A 117 -5.06 5.13 -2.12
N TYR A 118 -6.11 5.84 -1.76
CA TYR A 118 -7.23 6.17 -2.64
C TYR A 118 -7.75 7.56 -2.27
N ASP A 119 -7.89 8.45 -3.25
CA ASP A 119 -8.46 9.80 -3.05
C ASP A 119 -10.00 9.75 -3.19
N LEU A 120 -10.50 9.01 -4.17
CA LEU A 120 -11.92 8.97 -4.53
C LEU A 120 -12.59 7.70 -3.99
N GLY A 121 -13.64 7.86 -3.20
CA GLY A 121 -14.45 6.76 -2.69
C GLY A 121 -15.45 6.20 -3.70
N CYS A 122 -16.01 5.03 -3.39
CA CYS A 122 -16.98 4.31 -4.19
C CYS A 122 -18.40 4.31 -3.60
N GLU A 123 -18.59 4.61 -2.31
CA GLU A 123 -19.93 4.66 -1.68
C GLU A 123 -20.79 5.81 -2.22
N LYS A 124 -20.16 6.96 -2.50
CA LYS A 124 -20.83 8.14 -3.04
C LYS A 124 -19.91 8.86 -4.02
N GLU A 125 -20.47 9.34 -5.12
CA GLU A 125 -19.73 10.12 -6.12
C GLU A 125 -19.01 11.31 -5.46
N GLY A 126 -17.71 11.45 -5.75
CA GLY A 126 -16.87 12.50 -5.20
C GLY A 126 -16.57 12.36 -3.71
N SER A 127 -16.86 11.23 -3.07
CA SER A 127 -16.48 11.01 -1.67
C SER A 127 -14.95 10.89 -1.50
N LEU A 128 -14.46 11.18 -0.29
CA LEU A 128 -13.08 10.89 0.12
C LEU A 128 -12.95 9.42 0.45
N ALA A 129 -12.07 8.71 -0.25
CA ALA A 129 -11.85 7.29 -0.02
C ALA A 129 -11.10 7.02 1.29
N ARG A 130 -11.36 5.83 1.84
CA ARG A 130 -10.60 5.28 2.94
C ARG A 130 -9.28 4.72 2.45
N SER A 131 -8.19 5.36 2.87
CA SER A 131 -6.83 4.85 2.74
C SER A 131 -6.40 4.10 4.01
N CYS A 132 -5.35 3.27 3.92
CA CYS A 132 -4.85 2.56 5.10
C CYS A 132 -3.34 2.35 5.08
N LEU A 133 -2.74 2.41 6.27
CA LEU A 133 -1.39 1.94 6.52
C LEU A 133 -1.44 0.71 7.40
N SER A 134 -0.82 -0.38 6.96
CA SER A 134 -0.82 -1.62 7.70
C SER A 134 0.56 -2.25 7.77
N TRP A 135 0.82 -2.95 8.86
CA TRP A 135 2.11 -3.58 9.12
C TRP A 135 1.94 -4.80 10.02
N LEU A 136 2.55 -5.93 9.62
CA LEU A 136 2.44 -7.20 10.35
C LEU A 136 3.04 -7.11 11.76
N GLY A 137 4.18 -6.42 11.89
CA GLY A 137 4.89 -6.28 13.15
C GLY A 137 5.20 -7.62 13.81
N ASN A 138 5.05 -7.69 15.14
CA ASN A 138 5.33 -8.89 15.92
C ASN A 138 4.19 -9.93 15.92
N HIS A 139 3.27 -9.87 14.96
CA HIS A 139 2.11 -10.78 14.92
C HIS A 139 2.52 -12.26 14.92
N TYR A 140 3.63 -12.59 14.25
CA TYR A 140 4.16 -13.95 14.12
C TYR A 140 5.40 -14.23 14.98
N LYS A 141 5.65 -13.41 16.02
CA LYS A 141 6.77 -13.60 16.94
C LYS A 141 6.76 -14.98 17.61
N SER A 142 5.58 -15.54 17.90
CA SER A 142 5.44 -16.86 18.55
C SER A 142 5.91 -18.03 17.69
N ILE A 143 5.94 -17.87 16.36
CA ILE A 143 6.37 -18.89 15.40
C ILE A 143 7.77 -18.61 14.83
N GLY A 144 8.55 -17.77 15.50
CA GLY A 144 9.96 -17.52 15.15
C GLY A 144 10.20 -16.38 14.16
N TYR A 145 9.16 -15.62 13.78
CA TYR A 145 9.27 -14.46 12.87
C TYR A 145 8.92 -13.15 13.60
N PRO A 146 9.73 -12.69 14.58
CA PRO A 146 9.58 -11.35 15.14
C PRO A 146 9.97 -10.29 14.12
N ALA A 147 9.33 -9.12 14.20
CA ALA A 147 9.83 -7.93 13.52
C ALA A 147 11.16 -7.48 14.13
N SER A 148 12.06 -6.96 13.30
CA SER A 148 13.31 -6.38 13.78
C SER A 148 13.07 -5.19 14.73
N ASP A 149 14.05 -4.89 15.57
CA ASP A 149 14.00 -3.69 16.43
C ASP A 149 13.88 -2.42 15.59
N GLU A 150 14.54 -2.38 14.43
CA GLU A 150 14.48 -1.22 13.54
C GLU A 150 13.09 -1.07 12.90
N ALA A 151 12.43 -2.18 12.54
CA ALA A 151 11.06 -2.14 12.05
C ALA A 151 10.09 -1.61 13.10
N ASN A 152 10.21 -2.09 14.35
CA ASN A 152 9.41 -1.58 15.47
C ASN A 152 9.63 -0.08 15.70
N ARG A 153 10.88 0.40 15.64
CA ARG A 153 11.21 1.83 15.77
C ARG A 153 10.63 2.65 14.63
N THR A 154 10.78 2.17 13.40
CA THR A 154 10.31 2.81 12.17
C THR A 154 8.79 2.94 12.16
N TRP A 155 8.08 1.86 12.46
CA TRP A 155 6.62 1.91 12.64
C TRP A 155 6.20 2.88 13.75
N GLY A 156 6.94 2.91 14.86
CA GLY A 156 6.72 3.89 15.92
C GLY A 156 6.90 5.34 15.46
N ARG A 157 7.92 5.63 14.65
CA ARG A 157 8.17 6.94 14.05
C ARG A 157 7.05 7.32 13.07
N LEU A 158 6.65 6.41 12.19
CA LEU A 158 5.56 6.62 11.24
C LEU A 158 4.24 6.94 11.95
N LYS A 159 3.86 6.18 12.97
CA LYS A 159 2.65 6.48 13.77
C LYS A 159 2.71 7.86 14.44
N ARG A 160 3.87 8.27 14.94
CA ARG A 160 4.04 9.62 15.53
C ARG A 160 3.95 10.70 14.45
N PHE A 161 4.54 10.46 13.29
CA PHE A 161 4.44 11.35 12.14
C PHE A 161 2.98 11.56 11.71
N ILE A 162 2.22 10.48 11.51
CA ILE A 162 0.79 10.54 11.17
C ILE A 162 0.05 11.37 12.22
N LYS A 163 0.17 11.02 13.50
CA LYS A 163 -0.50 11.75 14.60
C LYS A 163 -0.16 13.24 14.66
N LYS A 164 1.05 13.63 14.25
CA LYS A 164 1.50 15.02 14.25
C LYS A 164 0.93 15.82 13.07
N ASN A 165 0.72 15.18 11.92
CA ASN A 165 0.34 15.83 10.66
C ASN A 165 -1.12 15.58 10.26
N THR A 166 -1.93 15.03 11.16
CA THR A 166 -3.34 14.70 10.89
C THR A 166 -4.23 15.14 12.04
N VAL A 167 -5.51 15.34 11.73
CA VAL A 167 -6.59 15.45 12.72
C VAL A 167 -7.13 14.05 12.98
N MET A 168 -7.10 13.63 14.24
CA MET A 168 -7.62 12.34 14.67
C MET A 168 -9.09 12.47 15.05
N GLU A 169 -9.94 11.62 14.49
CA GLU A 169 -11.35 11.51 14.86
C GLU A 169 -11.74 10.06 15.17
N LYS A 170 -12.84 9.90 15.90
CA LYS A 170 -13.41 8.59 16.18
C LYS A 170 -14.09 8.07 14.91
N TRP A 171 -13.69 6.88 14.46
CA TRP A 171 -14.24 6.26 13.26
C TRP A 171 -15.41 5.32 13.58
N SER A 172 -15.15 4.26 14.35
CA SER A 172 -16.18 3.33 14.85
C SER A 172 -15.68 2.60 16.10
N GLY A 173 -16.54 2.45 17.10
CA GLY A 173 -16.17 1.77 18.36
C GLY A 173 -14.88 2.34 18.98
N PRO A 174 -13.83 1.54 19.22
CA PRO A 174 -12.53 2.00 19.73
C PRO A 174 -11.56 2.46 18.63
N ILE A 175 -11.96 2.46 17.36
CA ILE A 175 -11.10 2.72 16.21
C ILE A 175 -11.14 4.22 15.88
N ASN A 176 -9.96 4.80 15.69
CA ASN A 176 -9.79 6.17 15.21
C ASN A 176 -9.38 6.19 13.74
N CYS A 177 -9.78 7.23 13.02
CA CYS A 177 -9.24 7.58 11.71
C CYS A 177 -8.42 8.87 11.81
N PHE A 178 -7.57 9.10 10.82
CA PHE A 178 -6.69 10.24 10.73
C PHE A 178 -6.92 10.96 9.40
N TYR A 179 -7.27 12.23 9.46
CA TYR A 179 -7.45 13.08 8.28
C TYR A 179 -6.20 13.94 8.09
N PHE A 180 -5.56 13.82 6.93
CA PHE A 180 -4.54 14.79 6.52
C PHE A 180 -5.17 16.16 6.24
N PRO A 181 -4.36 17.25 6.21
CA PRO A 181 -4.89 18.61 6.25
C PRO A 181 -5.89 18.93 5.13
N ASP A 182 -5.60 18.58 3.88
CA ASP A 182 -6.50 18.88 2.75
C ASP A 182 -7.76 18.01 2.81
N ALA A 183 -7.63 16.71 3.07
CA ALA A 183 -8.78 15.82 3.26
C ALA A 183 -9.68 16.29 4.42
N PHE A 184 -9.10 16.81 5.51
CA PHE A 184 -9.85 17.37 6.61
C PHE A 184 -10.62 18.64 6.19
N LEU A 185 -9.98 19.55 5.47
CA LEU A 185 -10.64 20.75 4.94
C LEU A 185 -11.80 20.40 3.99
N GLN A 186 -11.62 19.40 3.14
CA GLN A 186 -12.66 18.94 2.22
C GLN A 186 -13.82 18.28 2.96
N LYS A 187 -13.54 17.49 4.01
CA LYS A 187 -14.55 16.95 4.93
C LYS A 187 -15.39 18.08 5.55
N GLU A 188 -14.74 19.07 6.14
CA GLU A 188 -15.42 20.21 6.79
C GLU A 188 -16.22 21.06 5.79
N SER A 189 -15.79 21.07 4.53
CA SER A 189 -16.52 21.71 3.42
C SER A 189 -17.71 20.88 2.90
N GLY A 190 -17.98 19.71 3.49
CA GLY A 190 -19.11 18.85 3.15
C GLY A 190 -18.83 17.77 2.11
N ARG A 191 -17.56 17.53 1.73
CA ARG A 191 -17.20 16.39 0.88
C ARG A 191 -17.57 15.10 1.64
N PRO A 192 -18.38 14.19 1.06
CA PRO A 192 -18.77 12.96 1.73
C PRO A 192 -17.55 12.09 2.07
N ILE A 193 -17.64 11.32 3.15
CA ILE A 193 -16.58 10.38 3.57
C ILE A 193 -17.03 8.96 3.25
N ASP A 194 -16.19 8.21 2.55
CA ASP A 194 -16.39 6.78 2.33
C ASP A 194 -15.88 5.99 3.55
N LYS A 195 -16.71 5.10 4.09
CA LYS A 195 -16.32 4.22 5.20
C LYS A 195 -15.88 2.85 4.74
N ASN A 196 -16.20 2.44 3.53
CA ASN A 196 -15.69 1.22 2.96
C ASN A 196 -14.23 1.40 2.55
N SER A 197 -13.41 0.36 2.74
CA SER A 197 -12.21 0.30 1.92
C SER A 197 -12.66 0.13 0.49
N PHE A 198 -11.80 0.52 -0.44
CA PHE A 198 -11.66 -0.23 -1.69
C PHE A 198 -11.28 -1.68 -1.34
N ASN A 199 -12.24 -2.46 -0.84
CA ASN A 199 -12.18 -3.89 -0.95
C ASN A 199 -12.45 -4.15 -2.42
N LEU A 200 -11.37 -4.34 -3.19
CA LEU A 200 -11.39 -5.12 -4.41
C LEU A 200 -11.68 -6.59 -4.08
N SER A 201 -12.61 -6.89 -3.17
CA SER A 201 -13.36 -8.14 -3.23
C SER A 201 -14.21 -8.01 -4.47
N ILE A 202 -13.59 -8.34 -5.60
CA ILE A 202 -14.17 -8.63 -6.88
C ILE A 202 -15.51 -9.32 -6.59
N SER A 203 -16.61 -8.60 -6.82
CA SER A 203 -17.78 -9.30 -7.28
C SER A 203 -17.38 -9.83 -8.65
N PRO A 204 -17.42 -11.15 -8.92
CA PRO A 204 -16.94 -11.76 -10.17
C PRO A 204 -17.59 -11.21 -11.45
N ASN A 205 -18.55 -10.30 -11.32
CA ASN A 205 -19.36 -9.73 -12.38
C ASN A 205 -19.14 -8.23 -12.62
N HIS A 206 -18.10 -7.60 -12.05
CA HIS A 206 -17.76 -6.22 -12.43
C HIS A 206 -16.84 -6.22 -13.65
N ASP A 207 -17.42 -5.72 -14.74
CA ASP A 207 -16.89 -5.66 -16.10
C ASP A 207 -15.49 -5.03 -16.13
N ILE A 208 -14.50 -5.81 -16.57
CA ILE A 208 -13.10 -5.40 -16.74
C ILE A 208 -13.00 -4.14 -17.61
N ASP A 209 -13.96 -3.95 -18.53
CA ASP A 209 -14.04 -2.80 -19.43
C ASP A 209 -14.30 -1.46 -18.72
N GLN A 210 -14.85 -1.44 -17.50
CA GLN A 210 -15.00 -0.18 -16.75
C GLN A 210 -13.68 0.34 -16.20
N TYR A 211 -12.73 -0.53 -15.87
CA TYR A 211 -11.43 -0.14 -15.32
C TYR A 211 -10.46 0.30 -16.43
N SER A 212 -10.49 -0.38 -17.58
CA SER A 212 -9.73 0.02 -18.79
C SER A 212 -10.07 1.45 -19.23
N ASN A 213 -11.35 1.82 -19.18
CA ASN A 213 -11.81 3.18 -19.51
C ASN A 213 -11.52 4.20 -18.41
N TRP A 214 -11.45 3.77 -17.14
CA TRP A 214 -11.08 4.66 -16.03
C TRP A 214 -9.61 5.09 -16.14
N PHE A 215 -8.68 4.18 -16.47
CA PHE A 215 -7.26 4.51 -16.63
C PHE A 215 -6.94 5.31 -17.90
N GLN A 216 -7.61 5.05 -19.03
CA GLN A 216 -7.44 5.89 -20.23
C GLN A 216 -7.85 7.35 -20.02
N LYS A 217 -8.70 7.65 -19.03
CA LYS A 217 -9.17 9.01 -18.73
C LYS A 217 -8.17 9.84 -17.92
N TYR A 218 -7.18 9.22 -17.28
CA TYR A 218 -6.25 9.87 -16.35
C TYR A 218 -4.77 9.61 -16.68
N SER A 219 -4.48 9.14 -17.91
CA SER A 219 -3.12 8.84 -18.38
C SER A 219 -2.51 9.92 -19.30
N ASP A 220 -3.08 11.13 -19.31
CA ASP A 220 -2.52 12.32 -19.98
C ASP A 220 -1.87 13.27 -18.97
#